data_AF-A0A395XHK8-F1
#
_entry.id   AF-A0A395XHK8-F1
#
_cell.length_a   1.000
_cell.length_b   1.000
_cell.length_c   1.000
_cell.angle_alpha   90.00
_cell.angle_beta   90.00
_cell.angle_gamma   90.00
#
_symmetry.space_group_name_H-M   'P 1'
#
loop_
_entity.id
_entity.type
_entity.pdbx_description
1 polymer ?
#
loop_
_entity_poly.entity_id
_entity_poly.type
_entity_poly.pdbx_seq_one_letter_code
_entity_poly.pdbx_strand_id
1 'polypeptide(L)'
;KNISIYDKKIDTTNYVSYPISAENEISQTFISPEDKINGINVKMGVVGNQNNKKIAYKLNDENGKTVASGEATLEKLKSGKFFYMRFDPVENCKGKEYTFVISVEECEPTEQIVIYATPEVDNDKTLKVNENKVDSTMVLRVVNHRFDFETFFVTAIFLIYVVGFISWLSKVFK
;
A
#
# COMPACT_ATOMS: atom_id res chain seq x y z
N LYS A 1 1.40 -5.36 9.37
CA LYS A 1 0.61 -4.33 10.07
C LYS A 1 0.28 -3.21 9.08
N ASN A 2 -0.97 -2.76 9.06
CA ASN A 2 -1.43 -1.69 8.17
C ASN A 2 -1.75 -0.45 9.02
N ILE A 3 -1.18 0.70 8.66
CA ILE A 3 -1.40 1.95 9.39
C ILE A 3 -2.03 2.96 8.47
N SER A 4 -3.23 3.42 8.83
CA SER A 4 -3.90 4.50 8.09
C SER A 4 -3.24 5.83 8.39
N ILE A 5 -3.10 6.64 7.36
CA ILE A 5 -2.66 8.04 7.42
C ILE A 5 -3.83 9.00 7.23
N TYR A 6 -5.00 8.51 6.80
CA TYR A 6 -6.27 9.24 6.79
C TYR A 6 -7.03 9.08 8.12
N ASP A 7 -7.96 9.99 8.40
CA ASP A 7 -8.82 9.88 9.58
C ASP A 7 -9.85 8.75 9.42
N LYS A 8 -9.74 7.73 10.28
CA LYS A 8 -10.63 6.57 10.30
C LYS A 8 -12.03 6.88 10.84
N LYS A 9 -12.22 8.02 11.53
CA LYS A 9 -13.51 8.43 12.09
C LYS A 9 -14.48 8.94 11.02
N ILE A 10 -13.95 9.37 9.87
CA ILE A 10 -14.74 9.86 8.75
C ILE A 10 -15.47 8.67 8.11
N ASP A 11 -16.80 8.75 8.08
CA ASP A 11 -17.64 7.77 7.41
C ASP A 11 -17.32 7.68 5.92
N THR A 12 -17.35 6.47 5.38
CA THR A 12 -17.09 6.21 3.95
C THR A 12 -18.04 6.93 2.99
N THR A 13 -19.23 7.33 3.46
CA THR A 13 -20.20 8.13 2.70
C THR A 13 -19.72 9.56 2.44
N ASN A 14 -18.82 10.08 3.29
CA ASN A 14 -18.23 11.41 3.13
C ASN A 14 -16.94 11.38 2.29
N TYR A 15 -16.58 10.24 1.70
CA TYR A 15 -15.38 10.15 0.89
C TYR A 15 -15.61 10.86 -0.44
N VAL A 16 -14.65 11.68 -0.82
CA VAL A 16 -14.57 12.28 -2.15
C VAL A 16 -13.74 11.37 -3.04
N SER A 17 -14.00 11.42 -4.34
CA SER A 17 -13.33 10.58 -5.32
C SER A 17 -12.68 11.44 -6.39
N TYR A 18 -11.40 11.18 -6.66
CA TYR A 18 -10.62 11.85 -7.69
C TYR A 18 -10.38 10.89 -8.85
N PRO A 19 -10.90 11.18 -10.05
CA PRO A 19 -10.58 10.39 -11.24
C PRO A 19 -9.18 10.74 -11.77
N ILE A 20 -8.41 9.73 -12.12
CA ILE A 20 -7.12 9.83 -12.80
C ILE A 20 -7.17 9.07 -14.14
N SER A 21 -6.55 9.65 -15.17
CA SER A 21 -6.40 9.13 -16.53
C SER A 21 -4.92 9.10 -16.91
N ALA A 22 -4.57 8.64 -18.13
CA ALA A 22 -3.19 8.44 -18.58
C ALA A 22 -2.27 9.68 -18.48
N GLU A 23 -2.84 10.89 -18.55
CA GLU A 23 -2.08 12.15 -18.49
C GLU A 23 -1.98 12.72 -17.06
N ASN A 24 -2.62 12.07 -16.09
CA ASN A 24 -2.81 12.58 -14.76
C ASN A 24 -2.05 11.76 -13.72
N GLU A 25 -1.55 12.47 -12.71
CA GLU A 25 -0.96 11.85 -11.53
C GLU A 25 -1.60 12.39 -10.25
N ILE A 26 -1.59 11.54 -9.23
CA ILE A 26 -2.01 11.92 -7.89
C ILE A 26 -0.90 11.58 -6.92
N SER A 27 -0.59 12.53 -6.04
CA SER A 27 0.46 12.36 -5.04
C SER A 27 -0.01 12.74 -3.66
N GLN A 28 0.39 11.97 -2.66
CA GLN A 28 0.09 12.25 -1.25
C GLN A 28 1.40 12.29 -0.47
N THR A 29 1.59 13.38 0.26
CA THR A 29 2.68 13.54 1.22
C THR A 29 2.22 13.10 2.61
N PHE A 30 3.07 12.35 3.32
CA PHE A 30 2.80 11.89 4.68
C PHE A 30 4.10 11.61 5.45
N ILE A 31 4.04 11.75 6.77
CA ILE A 31 5.12 11.32 7.66
C ILE A 31 4.96 9.82 7.96
N SER A 32 6.01 9.03 7.74
CA SER A 32 5.95 7.59 7.97
C SER A 32 5.91 7.28 9.48
N PRO A 33 4.87 6.58 9.97
CA PRO A 33 4.73 6.21 11.37
C PRO A 33 5.58 4.99 11.77
N GLU A 34 6.13 4.26 10.81
CA GLU A 34 6.89 3.02 11.02
C GLU A 34 8.27 3.11 10.40
N ASP A 35 9.17 2.28 10.93
CA ASP A 35 10.57 2.25 10.51
C ASP A 35 10.79 1.52 9.18
N LYS A 36 9.81 0.73 8.75
CA LYS A 36 9.86 -0.07 7.53
C LYS A 36 8.58 0.06 6.74
N ILE A 37 8.71 0.26 5.43
CA ILE A 37 7.60 0.34 4.47
C ILE A 37 7.80 -0.76 3.43
N ASN A 38 6.90 -1.74 3.37
CA ASN A 38 6.94 -2.84 2.39
C ASN A 38 5.99 -2.63 1.21
N GLY A 39 5.12 -1.64 1.31
CA GLY A 39 4.08 -1.38 0.33
C GLY A 39 3.03 -0.42 0.88
N ILE A 40 2.11 -0.03 0.02
CA ILE A 40 1.03 0.90 0.34
C ILE A 40 -0.29 0.30 -0.14
N ASN A 41 -1.31 0.39 0.72
CA ASN A 41 -2.68 0.05 0.38
C ASN A 41 -3.45 1.33 0.10
N VAL A 42 -4.01 1.50 -1.10
CA VAL A 42 -4.86 2.66 -1.43
C VAL A 42 -6.28 2.18 -1.71
N LYS A 43 -7.28 2.90 -1.19
CA LYS A 43 -8.67 2.67 -1.57
C LYS A 43 -8.90 3.25 -2.97
N MET A 44 -9.17 2.38 -3.92
CA MET A 44 -9.36 2.77 -5.32
C MET A 44 -10.45 1.94 -6.00
N GLY A 45 -10.90 2.43 -7.15
CA GLY A 45 -11.88 1.79 -8.00
C GLY A 45 -11.59 2.08 -9.46
N VAL A 46 -12.37 1.45 -10.32
CA VAL A 46 -12.32 1.65 -11.76
C VAL A 46 -13.74 1.97 -12.22
N VAL A 47 -13.86 2.99 -13.08
CA VAL A 47 -15.07 3.31 -13.82
C VAL A 47 -14.84 2.89 -15.27
N GLY A 48 -15.72 2.03 -15.80
CA GLY A 48 -15.57 1.41 -17.12
C GLY A 48 -15.10 -0.05 -17.05
N ASN A 49 -14.47 -0.54 -18.12
CA ASN A 49 -13.87 -1.87 -18.15
C ASN A 49 -12.63 -1.93 -17.25
N GLN A 50 -12.31 -3.09 -16.69
CA GLN A 50 -11.19 -3.27 -15.77
C GLN A 50 -10.01 -4.00 -16.42
N ASN A 51 -10.23 -4.61 -17.59
CA ASN A 51 -9.22 -5.39 -18.27
C ASN A 51 -8.10 -4.50 -18.82
N ASN A 52 -6.85 -5.01 -18.75
CA ASN A 52 -5.64 -4.37 -19.29
C ASN A 52 -5.28 -2.99 -18.71
N LYS A 53 -5.74 -2.66 -17.50
CA LYS A 53 -5.33 -1.43 -16.82
C LYS A 53 -4.07 -1.60 -16.01
N LYS A 54 -3.11 -0.71 -16.21
CA LYS A 54 -1.86 -0.67 -15.44
C LYS A 54 -1.65 0.69 -14.80
N ILE A 55 -1.19 0.63 -13.56
CA ILE A 55 -0.71 1.78 -12.81
C ILE A 55 0.77 1.59 -12.49
N ALA A 56 1.50 2.69 -12.53
CA ALA A 56 2.81 2.80 -11.92
C ALA A 56 2.70 3.62 -10.64
N TYR A 57 3.53 3.30 -9.67
CA TYR A 57 3.59 4.02 -8.41
C TYR A 57 5.02 4.15 -7.93
N LYS A 58 5.30 5.27 -7.25
CA LYS A 58 6.63 5.63 -6.76
C LYS A 58 6.51 6.19 -5.36
N LEU A 59 7.51 5.91 -4.54
CA LEU A 59 7.69 6.50 -3.23
C LEU A 59 8.97 7.34 -3.28
N ASN A 60 8.82 8.64 -3.05
CA ASN A 60 9.91 9.61 -3.00
C ASN A 60 10.17 10.02 -1.56
N ASP A 61 11.45 10.16 -1.22
CA ASP A 61 11.93 10.68 0.07
C ASP A 61 11.80 12.22 0.13
N GLU A 62 12.12 12.81 1.29
CA GLU A 62 12.07 14.26 1.55
C GLU A 62 12.84 15.10 0.51
N ASN A 63 13.91 14.53 -0.06
CA ASN A 63 14.74 15.16 -1.08
C ASN A 63 14.20 14.98 -2.52
N GLY A 64 13.02 14.40 -2.69
CA GLY A 64 12.44 14.07 -4.00
C GLY A 64 13.08 12.86 -4.69
N LYS A 65 13.99 12.14 -4.03
CA LYS A 65 14.61 10.93 -4.56
C LYS A 65 13.65 9.74 -4.48
N THR A 66 13.41 9.05 -5.59
CA THR A 66 12.66 7.79 -5.59
C THR A 66 13.42 6.71 -4.83
N VAL A 67 12.83 6.25 -3.73
CA VAL A 67 13.37 5.18 -2.87
C VAL A 67 12.74 3.83 -3.14
N ALA A 68 11.54 3.82 -3.72
CA ALA A 68 10.87 2.61 -4.16
C ALA A 68 9.92 2.90 -5.31
N SER A 69 9.69 1.92 -6.17
CA SER A 69 8.74 1.99 -7.28
C SER A 69 8.16 0.63 -7.58
N GLY A 70 7.05 0.59 -8.30
CA GLY A 70 6.48 -0.62 -8.82
C GLY A 70 5.37 -0.34 -9.80
N GLU A 71 4.91 -1.40 -10.45
CA GLU A 71 3.79 -1.40 -11.38
C GLU A 71 2.78 -2.44 -10.89
N ALA A 72 1.51 -2.24 -11.24
CA ALA A 72 0.47 -3.22 -10.93
C ALA A 72 -0.66 -3.17 -11.95
N THR A 73 -1.11 -4.37 -12.36
CA THR A 73 -2.33 -4.54 -13.15
C THR A 73 -3.56 -4.50 -12.24
N LEU A 74 -4.59 -3.78 -12.67
CA LEU A 74 -5.82 -3.61 -11.90
C LEU A 74 -6.85 -4.73 -12.12
N GLU A 75 -6.55 -5.80 -12.86
CA GLU A 75 -7.49 -6.92 -13.12
C GLU A 75 -8.10 -7.54 -11.85
N LYS A 76 -7.34 -7.58 -10.76
CA LYS A 76 -7.80 -8.15 -9.47
C LYS A 76 -8.40 -7.11 -8.52
N LEU A 77 -8.45 -5.84 -8.93
CA LEU A 77 -9.03 -4.77 -8.14
C LEU A 77 -10.51 -5.08 -7.85
N LYS A 78 -10.95 -4.79 -6.63
CA LYS A 78 -12.38 -4.75 -6.32
C LYS A 78 -12.72 -3.29 -6.07
N SER A 79 -13.63 -2.74 -6.87
CA SER A 79 -13.95 -1.32 -6.80
C SER A 79 -14.35 -0.90 -5.38
N GLY A 80 -13.79 0.22 -4.91
CA GLY A 80 -14.01 0.72 -3.56
C GLY A 80 -13.29 -0.06 -2.44
N LYS A 81 -12.38 -0.98 -2.77
CA LYS A 81 -11.55 -1.69 -1.78
C LYS A 81 -10.11 -1.21 -1.79
N PHE A 82 -9.37 -1.60 -0.76
CA PHE A 82 -7.93 -1.38 -0.69
C PHE A 82 -7.22 -2.29 -1.70
N PHE A 83 -6.39 -1.69 -2.52
CA PHE A 83 -5.49 -2.36 -3.44
C PHE A 83 -4.06 -2.28 -2.90
N TYR A 84 -3.38 -3.43 -2.85
CA TYR A 84 -2.03 -3.52 -2.31
C TYR A 84 -0.99 -3.30 -3.40
N MET A 85 -0.27 -2.20 -3.29
CA MET A 85 0.87 -1.84 -4.13
C MET A 85 2.15 -2.22 -3.40
N ARG A 86 2.86 -3.22 -3.94
CA ARG A 86 4.05 -3.81 -3.33
C ARG A 86 5.29 -3.24 -4.02
N PHE A 87 6.27 -2.86 -3.22
CA PHE A 87 7.59 -2.46 -3.71
C PHE A 87 8.68 -3.01 -2.79
N ASP A 88 9.94 -2.81 -3.15
CA ASP A 88 11.06 -3.25 -2.33
C ASP A 88 11.06 -2.57 -0.96
N PRO A 89 11.29 -3.30 0.14
CA PRO A 89 11.15 -2.73 1.47
C PRO A 89 12.12 -1.58 1.71
N VAL A 90 11.59 -0.43 2.13
CA VAL A 90 12.38 0.74 2.55
C VAL A 90 12.51 0.70 4.06
N GLU A 91 13.73 0.89 4.58
CA GLU A 91 14.06 0.88 6.00
C GLU A 91 14.44 2.27 6.52
N ASN A 92 14.52 2.44 7.85
CA ASN A 92 14.81 3.71 8.52
C ASN A 92 13.84 4.84 8.09
N CYS A 93 12.55 4.54 8.00
CA CYS A 93 11.52 5.46 7.52
C CYS A 93 10.85 6.26 8.65
N LYS A 94 11.01 5.87 9.91
CA LYS A 94 10.18 6.40 11.00
C LYS A 94 10.40 7.89 11.20
N GLY A 95 9.32 8.67 11.15
CA GLY A 95 9.35 10.12 11.37
C GLY A 95 9.84 10.94 10.17
N LYS A 96 10.15 10.30 9.04
CA LYS A 96 10.52 10.99 7.80
C LYS A 96 9.31 11.22 6.91
N GLU A 97 9.34 12.31 6.17
CA GLU A 97 8.32 12.65 5.19
C GLU A 97 8.57 11.89 3.87
N TYR A 98 7.49 11.38 3.28
CA TYR A 98 7.51 10.71 2.00
C TYR A 98 6.38 11.22 1.12
N THR A 99 6.62 11.27 -0.18
CA THR A 99 5.60 11.52 -1.20
C THR A 99 5.34 10.24 -1.98
N PHE A 100 4.12 9.72 -1.87
CA PHE A 100 3.68 8.60 -2.69
C PHE A 100 2.94 9.12 -3.92
N VAL A 101 3.36 8.68 -5.11
CA VAL A 101 2.84 9.11 -6.41
C VAL A 101 2.25 7.91 -7.14
N ILE A 102 1.07 8.09 -7.73
CA ILE A 102 0.41 7.10 -8.59
C ILE A 102 0.18 7.74 -9.95
N SER A 103 0.61 7.05 -11.00
CA SER A 103 0.42 7.43 -12.40
C SER A 103 -0.23 6.28 -13.17
N VAL A 104 -0.98 6.61 -14.20
CA VAL A 104 -1.67 5.64 -15.06
C VAL A 104 -0.83 5.39 -16.30
N GLU A 105 -0.45 4.14 -16.57
CA GLU A 105 0.36 3.80 -17.75
C GLU A 105 -0.50 3.36 -18.93
N GLU A 106 -1.48 2.50 -18.69
CA GLU A 106 -2.37 1.95 -19.70
C GLU A 106 -3.82 2.12 -19.23
N CYS A 107 -4.55 3.04 -19.86
CA CYS A 107 -5.98 3.24 -19.63
C CYS A 107 -6.63 3.80 -20.90
N GLU A 108 -7.75 3.21 -21.31
CA GLU A 108 -8.52 3.67 -22.45
C GLU A 108 -9.12 5.07 -22.18
N PRO A 109 -9.27 5.94 -23.20
CA PRO A 109 -9.69 7.34 -23.03
C PRO A 109 -11.07 7.51 -22.38
N THR A 110 -11.94 6.51 -22.51
CA THR A 110 -13.31 6.51 -21.97
C THR A 110 -13.38 6.03 -20.53
N GLU A 111 -12.26 5.64 -19.94
CA GLU A 111 -12.21 4.97 -18.66
C GLU A 111 -11.34 5.70 -17.66
N GLN A 112 -11.66 5.53 -16.38
CA GLN A 112 -11.02 6.29 -15.31
C GLN A 112 -10.71 5.38 -14.12
N ILE A 113 -9.56 5.62 -13.51
CA ILE A 113 -9.23 5.04 -12.22
C ILE A 113 -9.64 6.07 -11.18
N VAL A 114 -10.34 5.62 -10.14
CA VAL A 114 -10.89 6.49 -9.13
C VAL A 114 -10.17 6.24 -7.81
N ILE A 115 -9.61 7.29 -7.22
CA ILE A 115 -8.95 7.22 -5.92
C ILE A 115 -9.79 7.96 -4.89
N TYR A 116 -10.02 7.31 -3.76
CA TYR A 116 -10.82 7.86 -2.68
C TYR A 116 -9.96 8.66 -1.72
N ALA A 117 -10.48 9.80 -1.27
CA ALA A 117 -9.89 10.66 -0.27
C ALA A 117 -10.95 11.05 0.78
N THR A 118 -10.50 11.40 1.97
CA THR A 118 -11.33 12.05 2.98
C THR A 118 -11.18 13.56 2.86
N PRO A 119 -12.27 14.35 3.00
CA PRO A 119 -12.17 15.80 3.15
C PRO A 119 -11.27 16.16 4.34
N GLU A 120 -10.56 17.28 4.23
CA GLU A 120 -9.45 17.64 5.11
C GLU A 120 -9.84 17.82 6.59
N VAL A 121 -8.92 17.39 7.47
CA VAL A 121 -8.95 17.66 8.92
C VAL A 121 -7.53 18.02 9.46
N ASP A 122 -6.46 17.91 8.66
CA ASP A 122 -5.08 17.81 9.18
C ASP A 122 -4.02 18.42 8.23
N ASN A 123 -3.29 19.45 8.69
CA ASN A 123 -2.40 20.30 7.86
C ASN A 123 -1.08 19.64 7.40
N ASP A 124 -0.65 18.55 8.05
CA ASP A 124 0.65 17.91 7.79
C ASP A 124 0.62 16.94 6.58
N LYS A 125 -0.50 16.87 5.85
CA LYS A 125 -0.73 15.91 4.76
C LYS A 125 -1.22 16.63 3.51
N THR A 126 -0.34 16.82 2.54
CA THR A 126 -0.72 17.44 1.27
C THR A 126 -1.05 16.40 0.21
N LEU A 127 -2.29 16.41 -0.30
CA LEU A 127 -2.70 15.72 -1.53
C LEU A 127 -2.55 16.68 -2.72
N LYS A 128 -1.98 16.20 -3.82
CA LYS A 128 -1.95 16.92 -5.10
C LYS A 128 -2.55 16.06 -6.20
N VAL A 129 -3.38 16.66 -7.03
CA VAL A 129 -3.93 16.07 -8.25
C VAL A 129 -3.45 16.91 -9.41
N ASN A 130 -2.66 16.34 -10.33
CA ASN A 130 -2.04 17.06 -11.45
C ASN A 130 -1.32 18.33 -10.98
N GLU A 131 -0.42 18.18 -9.99
CA GLU A 131 0.33 19.27 -9.33
C GLU A 131 -0.49 20.29 -8.52
N ASN A 132 -1.82 20.32 -8.68
CA ASN A 132 -2.70 21.19 -7.91
C ASN A 132 -2.96 20.62 -6.52
N LYS A 133 -2.68 21.40 -5.47
CA LYS A 133 -3.01 21.04 -4.09
C LYS A 133 -4.53 20.98 -3.92
N VAL A 134 -5.00 19.94 -3.23
CA VAL A 134 -6.41 19.78 -2.89
C VAL A 134 -6.57 19.52 -1.40
N ASP A 135 -7.62 20.11 -0.83
CA ASP A 135 -7.95 20.06 0.61
C ASP A 135 -8.61 18.71 0.95
N SER A 136 -7.82 17.65 0.86
CA SER A 136 -8.24 16.27 1.14
C SER A 136 -7.05 15.39 1.46
N THR A 137 -7.29 14.28 2.16
CA THR A 137 -6.28 13.27 2.45
C THR A 137 -6.62 11.96 1.75
N MET A 138 -5.72 11.43 0.94
CA MET A 138 -5.92 10.14 0.26
C MET A 138 -6.18 9.02 1.28
N VAL A 139 -7.15 8.16 0.99
CA VAL A 139 -7.45 6.98 1.83
C VAL A 139 -6.39 5.91 1.57
N LEU A 140 -5.22 6.08 2.19
CA LEU A 140 -4.11 5.15 2.06
C LEU A 140 -3.68 4.56 3.42
N ARG A 141 -2.99 3.42 3.36
CA ARG A 141 -2.40 2.74 4.52
C ARG A 141 -0.97 2.29 4.20
N VAL A 142 -0.02 2.66 5.05
CA VAL A 142 1.34 2.11 5.01
C VAL A 142 1.30 0.66 5.48
N VAL A 143 1.94 -0.24 4.73
CA VAL A 143 2.04 -1.66 5.04
C VAL A 143 3.46 -1.97 5.50
N ASN A 144 3.58 -2.47 6.73
CA ASN A 144 4.81 -3.02 7.26
C ASN A 144 4.64 -4.53 7.46
N HIS A 145 5.40 -5.34 6.72
CA HIS A 145 5.42 -6.79 6.89
C HIS A 145 6.53 -7.18 7.87
N ARG A 146 6.17 -7.31 9.14
CA ARG A 146 7.00 -7.95 10.16
C ARG A 146 6.84 -9.46 10.02
N PHE A 147 7.62 -10.10 9.15
CA PHE A 147 7.71 -11.57 9.19
C PHE A 147 8.58 -11.90 10.39
N ASP A 148 8.01 -12.60 11.36
CA ASP A 148 8.71 -13.01 12.56
C ASP A 148 9.54 -14.27 12.26
N PHE A 149 10.73 -14.02 11.72
CA PHE A 149 11.70 -15.08 11.40
C PHE A 149 12.09 -15.88 12.65
N GLU A 150 12.13 -15.24 13.81
CA GLU A 150 12.46 -15.89 15.07
C GLU A 150 11.42 -16.97 15.41
N THR A 151 10.14 -16.61 15.41
CA THR A 151 9.05 -17.56 15.65
C THR A 151 9.01 -18.67 14.58
N PHE A 152 9.30 -18.33 13.32
CA PHE A 152 9.37 -19.33 12.23
C PHE A 152 10.47 -20.37 12.47
N PHE A 153 11.69 -19.94 12.80
CA PHE A 153 12.81 -20.85 13.07
C PHE A 153 12.57 -21.70 14.33
N VAL A 154 12.04 -21.11 15.41
CA VAL A 154 11.70 -21.85 16.64
C VAL A 154 10.66 -22.94 16.34
N THR A 155 9.62 -22.61 15.58
CA THR A 155 8.57 -23.57 15.19
C THR A 155 9.13 -24.68 14.30
N ALA A 156 10.00 -24.35 13.34
CA ALA A 156 10.62 -25.33 12.45
C ALA A 156 11.51 -26.33 13.22
N ILE A 157 12.33 -25.85 14.15
CA ILE A 157 13.17 -26.71 15.01
C ILE A 157 12.30 -27.60 15.89
N PHE A 158 11.23 -27.06 16.48
CA PHE A 158 10.29 -27.84 17.29
C PHE A 158 9.63 -28.96 16.47
N LEU A 159 9.23 -28.68 15.23
CA LEU A 159 8.66 -29.67 14.31
C LEU A 159 9.66 -30.80 14.01
N ILE A 160 10.92 -30.45 13.71
CA ILE A 160 12.00 -31.42 13.49
C ILE A 160 12.21 -32.27 14.74
N TYR A 161 12.22 -31.65 15.92
CA TYR A 161 12.35 -32.35 17.20
C TYR A 161 11.21 -33.36 17.42
N VAL A 162 9.95 -32.95 17.22
CA VAL A 162 8.79 -33.83 17.37
C VAL A 162 8.85 -35.00 16.39
N VAL A 163 9.19 -34.75 15.12
CA VAL A 163 9.34 -35.82 14.12
C VAL A 163 10.46 -36.78 14.49
N GLY A 164 11.61 -36.26 14.91
CA GLY A 164 12.73 -37.06 15.38
C GLY A 164 12.37 -37.91 16.61
N PHE A 165 11.63 -37.32 17.55
CA PHE A 165 11.17 -37.98 18.77
C PHE A 165 10.16 -39.10 18.47
N ILE A 166 9.18 -38.86 17.58
CA ILE A 166 8.24 -39.90 17.13
C ILE A 166 8.97 -41.03 16.41
N SER A 167 9.94 -40.70 15.54
CA SER A 167 10.79 -41.70 14.88
C SER A 167 11.63 -42.51 15.87
N TRP A 168 12.12 -41.89 16.94
CA TRP A 168 12.82 -42.59 18.01
C TRP A 168 11.88 -43.49 18.82
N LEU A 169 10.72 -43.01 19.25
CA LEU A 169 9.71 -43.82 19.95
C LEU A 169 9.30 -45.05 19.13
N SER A 170 9.03 -44.88 17.83
CA SER A 170 8.67 -45.99 16.94
C SER A 170 9.79 -47.03 16.76
N LYS A 171 11.06 -46.68 17.05
CA LYS A 171 12.17 -47.65 17.09
C LYS A 171 12.30 -48.33 18.45
N VAL A 172 12.01 -47.61 19.54
CA VAL A 172 12.15 -48.12 20.92
C VAL A 172 11.01 -49.05 21.32
N PHE A 173 9.79 -48.77 20.86
CA PHE A 173 8.60 -49.57 21.16
C PHE A 173 8.31 -50.65 20.11
N LYS A 174 9.33 -51.06 19.34
CA LYS A 174 9.28 -52.15 18.37
C LYS A 174 10.11 -53.32 18.87
#